data_AF-A0A4R5NMJ9-F1
#
_entry.id   AF-A0A4R5NMJ9-F1
#
_cell.length_a   1.000
_cell.length_b   1.000
_cell.length_c   1.000
_cell.angle_alpha   90.00
_cell.angle_beta   90.00
_cell.angle_gamma   90.00
#
_symmetry.space_group_name_H-M   'P 1'
#
loop_
_entity.id
_entity.type
_entity.pdbx_description
1 polymer ?
#
loop_
_entity_poly.entity_id
_entity_poly.type
_entity_poly.pdbx_seq_one_letter_code
_entity_poly.pdbx_strand_id
1 'polypeptide(L)'
;MKKKWHLLITSFAFMGMALLVQTNASASSKVNDYISSQGYSHASITKSIWSGFPKNSYRNGKPEGVVVHETANPSSTIYNEISYMKSNYQNAFVHTFIDASNIINIADTSKLSWGAGPAANARFVQFEQVEVHSKAAFAQEVNNAAYYTAYILNQYGLTPSRATAKAGTIYSHHDVTNYLGGTTHTDPDGYWATAGKNYFGQAYTMTDFVTLVQKKYASLAGSDTSDSSTSSTSSTSNTATNAVTPQKITYYHGYNNETATLKSNYTKYSVYNHVKGTSGAVKIGWQALSADYAGKKVYVDSRGVKSGGWTGTWYRIRFSKASNAPKYWVYSGTLTFPAIKYSNASGTVKIANNTTPLYNHVLNSRFLSKKTGTASTFANKKMTTNQKAIIKNTTWYRIVNGSSTFWIPAAGTTK
;
A
#
# COMPACT_ATOMS: atom_id res chain seq x y z
N MET A 1 -3.82 -79.71 -56.69
CA MET A 1 -2.70 -78.82 -57.05
C MET A 1 -2.76 -77.56 -56.19
N LYS A 2 -1.62 -77.21 -55.56
CA LYS A 2 -1.09 -75.88 -55.18
C LYS A 2 -2.01 -74.91 -54.40
N LYS A 3 -1.81 -74.76 -53.08
CA LYS A 3 -0.91 -73.82 -52.32
C LYS A 3 -1.65 -72.51 -51.96
N LYS A 4 -2.14 -72.35 -50.72
CA LYS A 4 -1.55 -71.63 -49.55
C LYS A 4 -0.92 -70.28 -49.91
N TRP A 5 -1.21 -69.22 -49.13
CA TRP A 5 -0.33 -68.14 -48.60
C TRP A 5 -1.16 -67.29 -47.61
N HIS A 6 -0.94 -67.39 -46.29
CA HIS A 6 0.01 -66.67 -45.42
C HIS A 6 -0.31 -65.19 -45.15
N LEU A 7 -0.63 -64.96 -43.87
CA LEU A 7 -0.73 -63.72 -43.12
C LEU A 7 0.57 -62.89 -43.21
N LEU A 8 0.46 -61.59 -43.45
CA LEU A 8 1.49 -60.61 -43.12
C LEU A 8 0.83 -59.42 -42.44
N ILE A 9 0.92 -59.41 -41.11
CA ILE A 9 0.73 -58.23 -40.28
C ILE A 9 1.97 -57.37 -40.48
N THR A 10 1.85 -56.29 -41.26
CA THR A 10 2.83 -55.21 -41.28
C THR A 10 2.36 -54.12 -40.33
N SER A 11 2.91 -54.15 -39.13
CA SER A 11 2.90 -53.05 -38.18
C SER A 11 3.61 -51.84 -38.80
N PHE A 12 2.84 -50.91 -39.37
CA PHE A 12 3.31 -49.55 -39.60
C PHE A 12 3.30 -48.82 -38.27
N ALA A 13 4.49 -48.64 -37.70
CA ALA A 13 4.72 -47.66 -36.67
C ALA A 13 4.34 -46.28 -37.25
N PHE A 14 3.17 -45.76 -36.86
CA PHE A 14 2.88 -44.34 -37.03
C PHE A 14 3.78 -43.60 -36.03
N MET A 15 4.99 -43.30 -36.51
CA MET A 15 5.91 -42.36 -35.89
C MET A 15 5.13 -41.06 -35.74
N GLY A 16 4.75 -40.73 -34.51
CA GLY A 16 4.01 -39.52 -34.19
C GLY A 16 4.76 -38.33 -34.73
N MET A 17 4.23 -37.74 -35.80
CA MET A 17 4.66 -36.42 -36.26
C MET A 17 4.12 -35.44 -35.23
N ALA A 18 4.89 -35.26 -34.16
CA ALA A 18 4.64 -34.21 -33.19
C ALA A 18 4.59 -32.91 -33.97
N LEU A 19 3.41 -32.30 -34.05
CA LEU A 19 3.30 -30.88 -34.35
C LEU A 19 4.21 -30.18 -33.34
N LEU A 20 5.36 -29.73 -33.81
CA LEU A 20 6.17 -28.76 -33.12
C LEU A 20 5.32 -27.49 -33.07
N VAL A 21 4.48 -27.39 -32.04
CA VAL A 21 4.00 -26.11 -31.56
C VAL A 21 5.26 -25.36 -31.17
N GLN A 22 5.72 -24.50 -32.08
CA GLN A 22 6.80 -23.58 -31.82
C GLN A 22 6.26 -22.58 -30.80
N THR A 23 6.30 -22.96 -29.53
CA THR A 23 6.14 -22.02 -28.43
C THR A 23 7.32 -21.08 -28.58
N ASN A 24 7.07 -19.88 -29.09
CA ASN A 24 8.02 -18.79 -28.91
C ASN A 24 8.21 -18.68 -27.39
N ALA A 25 9.30 -19.22 -26.88
CA ALA A 25 9.69 -19.03 -25.51
C ALA A 25 9.92 -17.53 -25.38
N SER A 26 8.91 -16.81 -24.85
CA SER A 26 9.07 -15.41 -24.52
C SER A 26 10.32 -15.32 -23.67
N ALA A 27 11.28 -14.49 -24.09
CA ALA A 27 12.50 -14.27 -23.32
C ALA A 27 12.12 -14.04 -21.84
N SER A 28 12.78 -14.74 -20.91
CA SER A 28 12.34 -14.65 -19.52
C SER A 28 12.50 -13.21 -19.01
N SER A 29 11.45 -12.72 -18.37
CA SER A 29 11.44 -11.41 -17.75
C SER A 29 11.86 -11.57 -16.29
N LYS A 30 13.01 -11.01 -15.93
CA LYS A 30 13.54 -11.04 -14.56
C LYS A 30 12.57 -10.41 -13.55
N VAL A 31 11.75 -9.44 -14.00
CA VAL A 31 10.70 -8.84 -13.17
C VAL A 31 9.57 -9.85 -12.93
N ASN A 32 9.07 -10.50 -13.98
CA ASN A 32 8.00 -11.51 -13.85
C ASN A 32 8.46 -12.76 -13.09
N ASP A 33 9.71 -13.19 -13.31
CA ASP A 33 10.35 -14.30 -12.59
C ASP A 33 10.42 -13.96 -11.10
N TYR A 34 10.86 -12.74 -10.79
CA TYR A 34 10.86 -12.24 -9.42
C TYR A 34 9.45 -12.18 -8.83
N ILE A 35 8.47 -11.57 -9.50
CA ILE A 35 7.08 -11.51 -9.03
C ILE A 35 6.54 -12.92 -8.74
N SER A 36 6.79 -13.87 -9.63
CA SER A 36 6.37 -15.27 -9.46
C SER A 36 7.05 -15.92 -8.25
N SER A 37 8.33 -15.64 -8.01
CA SER A 37 9.10 -16.21 -6.89
C SER A 37 8.65 -15.69 -5.51
N GLN A 38 8.11 -14.48 -5.44
CA GLN A 38 7.76 -13.84 -4.16
C GLN A 38 6.40 -14.26 -3.63
N GLY A 39 5.54 -14.89 -4.45
CA GLY A 39 4.18 -15.25 -4.05
C GLY A 39 3.31 -14.02 -3.72
N TYR A 40 3.54 -12.90 -4.40
CA TYR A 40 2.82 -11.66 -4.14
C TYR A 40 1.31 -11.82 -4.34
N SER A 41 0.52 -11.49 -3.32
CA SER A 41 -0.89 -11.12 -3.50
C SER A 41 -0.96 -9.77 -4.20
N HIS A 42 -1.99 -9.54 -5.02
CA HIS A 42 -2.28 -8.20 -5.52
C HIS A 42 -3.04 -7.38 -4.47
N ALA A 43 -3.03 -6.05 -4.60
CA ALA A 43 -3.89 -5.18 -3.82
C ALA A 43 -5.38 -5.44 -4.15
N SER A 44 -6.27 -5.18 -3.20
CA SER A 44 -7.71 -5.19 -3.47
C SER A 44 -8.10 -3.99 -4.33
N ILE A 45 -9.04 -4.19 -5.25
CA ILE A 45 -9.62 -3.10 -6.03
C ILE A 45 -10.60 -2.34 -5.14
N THR A 46 -10.28 -1.09 -4.85
CA THR A 46 -11.14 -0.19 -4.06
C THR A 46 -11.91 0.74 -4.97
N LYS A 47 -13.16 1.08 -4.59
CA LYS A 47 -13.99 2.04 -5.33
C LYS A 47 -14.12 3.32 -4.53
N SER A 48 -13.46 4.38 -5.01
CA SER A 48 -13.57 5.76 -4.55
C SER A 48 -14.12 6.66 -5.66
N ILE A 49 -15.22 6.19 -6.28
CA ILE A 49 -15.82 6.83 -7.46
C ILE A 49 -16.25 8.25 -7.12
N TRP A 50 -15.74 9.22 -7.87
CA TRP A 50 -16.13 10.62 -7.72
C TRP A 50 -17.23 10.97 -8.70
N SER A 51 -18.34 11.51 -8.18
CA SER A 51 -19.52 11.84 -8.98
C SER A 51 -19.33 13.04 -9.91
N GLY A 52 -18.24 13.81 -9.75
CA GLY A 52 -17.95 14.97 -10.59
C GLY A 52 -17.43 14.63 -11.99
N PHE A 53 -17.01 13.39 -12.24
CA PHE A 53 -16.58 12.98 -13.58
C PHE A 53 -17.77 12.82 -14.54
N PRO A 54 -17.60 13.18 -15.82
CA PRO A 54 -18.59 12.91 -16.86
C PRO A 54 -18.79 11.40 -17.04
N LYS A 55 -20.00 10.99 -17.43
CA LYS A 55 -20.41 9.57 -17.53
C LYS A 55 -20.85 9.21 -18.95
N ASN A 56 -19.98 9.48 -19.92
CA ASN A 56 -20.26 9.24 -21.33
C ASN A 56 -20.10 7.76 -21.68
N SER A 57 -20.91 7.26 -22.61
CA SER A 57 -20.84 5.87 -23.06
C SER A 57 -19.65 5.65 -23.99
N TYR A 58 -19.04 4.46 -23.94
CA TYR A 58 -18.13 4.00 -24.97
C TYR A 58 -18.84 3.90 -26.33
N ARG A 59 -18.06 3.90 -27.42
CA ARG A 59 -18.62 3.87 -28.81
C ARG A 59 -19.54 2.68 -29.07
N ASN A 60 -19.28 1.56 -28.41
CA ASN A 60 -20.04 0.32 -28.53
C ASN A 60 -20.76 -0.05 -27.22
N GLY A 61 -20.99 0.93 -26.34
CA GLY A 61 -21.65 0.74 -25.04
C GLY A 61 -20.83 0.02 -23.96
N LYS A 62 -19.70 -0.59 -24.32
CA LYS A 62 -18.77 -1.29 -23.41
C LYS A 62 -17.30 -1.07 -23.83
N PRO A 63 -16.33 -1.26 -22.91
CA PRO A 63 -14.92 -1.17 -23.27
C PRO A 63 -14.47 -2.36 -24.13
N GLU A 64 -13.41 -2.13 -24.89
CA GLU A 64 -12.78 -3.06 -25.83
C GLU A 64 -11.38 -3.48 -25.38
N GLY A 65 -10.90 -2.94 -24.25
CA GLY A 65 -9.56 -3.18 -23.75
C GLY A 65 -9.14 -2.21 -22.65
N VAL A 66 -7.84 -2.20 -22.35
CA VAL A 66 -7.22 -1.39 -21.31
C VAL A 66 -6.02 -0.62 -21.88
N VAL A 67 -5.88 0.66 -21.53
CA VAL A 67 -4.65 1.45 -21.71
C VAL A 67 -3.92 1.55 -20.39
N VAL A 68 -2.62 1.26 -20.45
CA VAL A 68 -1.66 1.38 -19.35
C VAL A 68 -0.96 2.72 -19.47
N HIS A 69 -0.96 3.50 -18.39
CA HIS A 69 -0.26 4.78 -18.29
C HIS A 69 0.77 4.80 -17.14
N GLU A 70 1.59 5.84 -17.12
CA GLU A 70 2.32 6.29 -15.93
C GLU A 70 2.14 7.80 -15.71
N THR A 71 2.32 8.25 -14.46
CA THR A 71 2.02 9.65 -14.11
C THR A 71 3.09 10.65 -14.56
N ALA A 72 4.23 10.16 -15.08
CA ALA A 72 5.43 10.91 -15.39
C ALA A 72 5.89 11.88 -14.28
N ASN A 73 5.59 11.54 -13.02
CA ASN A 73 5.84 12.37 -11.86
C ASN A 73 6.50 11.55 -10.74
N PRO A 74 7.85 11.56 -10.66
CA PRO A 74 8.60 10.77 -9.69
C PRO A 74 8.52 11.28 -8.25
N SER A 75 7.71 12.30 -7.96
CA SER A 75 7.61 12.88 -6.62
C SER A 75 6.19 12.84 -6.05
N SER A 76 5.20 12.41 -6.84
CA SER A 76 3.82 12.36 -6.39
C SER A 76 3.50 11.06 -5.68
N THR A 77 2.42 11.11 -4.91
CA THR A 77 1.76 9.92 -4.38
C THR A 77 0.45 9.69 -5.12
N ILE A 78 -0.09 8.48 -5.05
CA ILE A 78 -1.40 8.16 -5.61
C ILE A 78 -2.51 9.14 -5.20
N TYR A 79 -2.45 9.66 -3.96
CA TYR A 79 -3.43 10.61 -3.48
C TYR A 79 -3.20 12.03 -3.99
N ASN A 80 -1.93 12.41 -4.23
CA ASN A 80 -1.63 13.68 -4.89
C ASN A 80 -2.19 13.68 -6.32
N GLU A 81 -1.97 12.59 -7.05
CA GLU A 81 -2.45 12.44 -8.43
C GLU A 81 -3.98 12.41 -8.50
N ILE A 82 -4.65 11.61 -7.65
CA ILE A 82 -6.12 11.60 -7.58
C ILE A 82 -6.67 13.00 -7.26
N SER A 83 -6.07 13.72 -6.31
CA SER A 83 -6.52 15.06 -5.93
C SER A 83 -6.32 16.06 -7.05
N TYR A 84 -5.15 16.04 -7.69
CA TYR A 84 -4.84 16.90 -8.83
C TYR A 84 -5.79 16.63 -9.99
N MET A 85 -6.00 15.36 -10.34
CA MET A 85 -6.86 14.97 -11.45
C MET A 85 -8.33 15.33 -11.21
N LYS A 86 -8.86 15.19 -9.98
CA LYS A 86 -10.22 15.68 -9.66
C LYS A 86 -10.37 17.20 -9.87
N SER A 87 -9.32 17.95 -9.57
CA SER A 87 -9.32 19.41 -9.71
C SER A 87 -9.16 19.85 -11.17
N ASN A 88 -8.62 18.99 -12.03
CA ASN A 88 -8.27 19.28 -13.42
C ASN A 88 -8.98 18.36 -14.43
N TYR A 89 -10.07 17.70 -14.03
CA TYR A 89 -10.68 16.59 -14.78
C TYR A 89 -11.14 16.95 -16.20
N GLN A 90 -11.42 18.23 -16.44
CA GLN A 90 -11.82 18.74 -17.76
C GLN A 90 -10.69 18.60 -18.79
N ASN A 91 -9.43 18.56 -18.34
CA ASN A 91 -8.28 18.31 -19.20
C ASN A 91 -8.05 16.82 -19.39
N ALA A 92 -7.99 16.07 -18.29
CA ALA A 92 -7.82 14.63 -18.33
C ALA A 92 -8.33 13.95 -17.06
N PHE A 93 -8.86 12.74 -17.24
CA PHE A 93 -9.04 11.81 -16.14
C PHE A 93 -8.98 10.36 -16.59
N VAL A 94 -8.58 9.47 -15.68
CA VAL A 94 -8.55 8.02 -15.87
C VAL A 94 -9.51 7.31 -14.92
N HIS A 95 -9.70 6.00 -15.13
CA HIS A 95 -10.61 5.22 -14.29
C HIS A 95 -10.00 4.84 -12.96
N THR A 96 -8.68 4.59 -12.94
CA THR A 96 -8.01 3.93 -11.84
C THR A 96 -6.60 4.47 -11.65
N PHE A 97 -6.16 4.59 -10.40
CA PHE A 97 -4.75 4.73 -10.09
C PHE A 97 -4.23 3.47 -9.40
N ILE A 98 -2.99 3.14 -9.67
CA ILE A 98 -2.29 1.97 -9.14
C ILE A 98 -0.94 2.43 -8.59
N ASP A 99 -0.58 1.89 -7.43
CA ASP A 99 0.79 1.94 -6.91
C ASP A 99 1.15 0.55 -6.36
N ALA A 100 2.29 0.45 -5.66
CA ALA A 100 2.73 -0.80 -5.04
C ALA A 100 1.76 -1.38 -4.00
N SER A 101 0.79 -0.64 -3.47
CA SER A 101 -0.09 -1.10 -2.38
C SER A 101 -1.58 -0.93 -2.67
N ASN A 102 -1.94 -0.22 -3.73
CA ASN A 102 -3.30 0.21 -3.98
C ASN A 102 -3.70 -0.01 -5.45
N ILE A 103 -4.98 -0.36 -5.63
CA ILE A 103 -5.71 -0.22 -6.89
C ILE A 103 -6.97 0.57 -6.54
N ILE A 104 -7.07 1.81 -7.01
CA ILE A 104 -8.15 2.73 -6.63
C ILE A 104 -8.92 3.17 -7.86
N ASN A 105 -10.10 2.58 -8.05
CA ASN A 105 -11.06 3.03 -9.06
C ASN A 105 -11.70 4.33 -8.57
N ILE A 106 -11.60 5.36 -9.40
CA ILE A 106 -12.11 6.70 -9.12
C ILE A 106 -13.14 7.15 -10.16
N ALA A 107 -13.24 6.47 -11.29
CA ALA A 107 -14.33 6.60 -12.26
C ALA A 107 -14.94 5.24 -12.60
N ASP A 108 -16.18 5.25 -13.08
CA ASP A 108 -16.93 4.06 -13.45
C ASP A 108 -16.38 3.44 -14.74
N THR A 109 -15.89 2.20 -14.69
CA THR A 109 -15.29 1.51 -15.86
C THR A 109 -16.30 1.10 -16.93
N SER A 110 -17.60 1.29 -16.69
CA SER A 110 -18.64 1.12 -17.72
C SER A 110 -18.84 2.38 -18.58
N LYS A 111 -18.17 3.49 -18.22
CA LYS A 111 -18.19 4.78 -18.92
C LYS A 111 -16.78 5.16 -19.33
N LEU A 112 -16.65 5.94 -20.41
CA LEU A 112 -15.32 6.34 -20.88
C LEU A 112 -14.64 7.35 -19.94
N SER A 113 -13.31 7.39 -20.01
CA SER A 113 -12.46 8.42 -19.40
C SER A 113 -11.74 9.24 -20.47
N TRP A 114 -11.03 10.30 -20.06
CA TRP A 114 -10.37 11.26 -20.94
C TRP A 114 -8.85 11.29 -20.75
N GLY A 115 -8.15 10.17 -20.90
CA GLY A 115 -6.70 10.09 -20.61
C GLY A 115 -5.80 9.70 -21.79
N ALA A 116 -6.35 9.25 -22.92
CA ALA A 116 -5.54 8.67 -24.01
C ALA A 116 -5.89 9.22 -25.41
N GLY A 117 -6.48 10.41 -25.48
CA GLY A 117 -6.98 10.99 -26.73
C GLY A 117 -8.30 10.37 -27.24
N PRO A 118 -9.03 11.04 -28.16
CA PRO A 118 -10.42 10.71 -28.47
C PRO A 118 -10.65 9.27 -28.95
N ALA A 119 -9.73 8.74 -29.76
CA ALA A 119 -9.86 7.40 -30.34
C ALA A 119 -9.79 6.29 -29.28
N ALA A 120 -8.90 6.40 -28.30
CA ALA A 120 -8.76 5.45 -27.21
C ALA A 120 -9.77 5.69 -26.09
N ASN A 121 -10.11 6.94 -25.78
CA ASN A 121 -11.16 7.29 -24.82
C ASN A 121 -12.48 6.58 -25.15
N ALA A 122 -12.86 6.57 -26.43
CA ALA A 122 -14.09 5.91 -26.87
C ALA A 122 -14.08 4.37 -26.75
N ARG A 123 -12.94 3.75 -26.44
CA ARG A 123 -12.72 2.29 -26.52
C ARG A 123 -12.28 1.65 -25.20
N PHE A 124 -11.47 2.31 -24.38
CA PHE A 124 -10.69 1.59 -23.38
C PHE A 124 -10.90 2.07 -21.95
N VAL A 125 -10.83 1.13 -21.01
CA VAL A 125 -10.54 1.43 -19.60
C VAL A 125 -9.09 1.92 -19.52
N GLN A 126 -8.82 2.86 -18.63
CA GLN A 126 -7.51 3.52 -18.53
C GLN A 126 -7.11 3.59 -17.06
N PHE A 127 -5.86 3.25 -16.76
CA PHE A 127 -5.30 3.42 -15.43
C PHE A 127 -3.92 4.06 -15.46
N GLU A 128 -3.61 4.78 -14.39
CA GLU A 128 -2.32 5.42 -14.14
C GLU A 128 -1.51 4.66 -13.10
N GLN A 129 -0.23 4.46 -13.35
CA GLN A 129 0.75 3.96 -12.37
C GLN A 129 1.54 5.13 -11.81
N VAL A 130 1.72 5.16 -10.49
CA VAL A 130 2.52 6.21 -9.83
C VAL A 130 3.95 5.74 -9.72
N GLU A 131 4.91 6.52 -10.21
CA GLU A 131 6.32 6.13 -10.14
C GLU A 131 6.78 5.77 -8.72
N VAL A 132 7.12 4.50 -8.50
CA VAL A 132 7.65 4.00 -7.22
C VAL A 132 9.18 3.85 -7.23
N HIS A 133 9.80 3.93 -6.04
CA HIS A 133 11.25 4.10 -5.91
C HIS A 133 11.99 2.94 -5.23
N SER A 134 11.48 1.71 -5.34
CA SER A 134 12.22 0.53 -4.88
C SER A 134 11.93 -0.70 -5.73
N LYS A 135 12.88 -1.65 -5.74
CA LYS A 135 12.76 -2.94 -6.44
C LYS A 135 11.47 -3.68 -6.09
N ALA A 136 11.14 -3.77 -4.79
CA ALA A 136 9.95 -4.47 -4.33
C ALA A 136 8.67 -3.70 -4.68
N ALA A 137 8.69 -2.37 -4.52
CA ALA A 137 7.54 -1.55 -4.89
C ALA A 137 7.23 -1.65 -6.38
N PHE A 138 8.25 -1.57 -7.25
CA PHE A 138 8.09 -1.68 -8.70
C PHE A 138 7.51 -3.04 -9.10
N ALA A 139 8.06 -4.14 -8.55
CA ALA A 139 7.51 -5.47 -8.81
C ALA A 139 6.05 -5.61 -8.33
N GLN A 140 5.71 -5.04 -7.18
CA GLN A 140 4.35 -5.13 -6.64
C GLN A 140 3.36 -4.24 -7.42
N GLU A 141 3.79 -3.07 -7.88
CA GLU A 141 2.99 -2.20 -8.76
C GLU A 141 2.70 -2.90 -10.09
N VAL A 142 3.73 -3.44 -10.76
CA VAL A 142 3.57 -4.24 -11.99
C VAL A 142 2.64 -5.43 -11.75
N ASN A 143 2.76 -6.11 -10.60
CA ASN A 143 1.88 -7.20 -10.20
C ASN A 143 0.41 -6.76 -10.03
N ASN A 144 0.19 -5.58 -9.43
CA ASN A 144 -1.13 -4.98 -9.24
C ASN A 144 -1.74 -4.54 -10.57
N ALA A 145 -0.96 -3.86 -11.41
CA ALA A 145 -1.36 -3.43 -12.74
C ALA A 145 -1.74 -4.62 -13.62
N ALA A 146 -0.93 -5.69 -13.64
CA ALA A 146 -1.23 -6.87 -14.44
C ALA A 146 -2.48 -7.61 -13.94
N TYR A 147 -2.70 -7.65 -12.62
CA TYR A 147 -3.93 -8.20 -12.04
C TYR A 147 -5.14 -7.35 -12.42
N TYR A 148 -5.06 -6.04 -12.29
CA TYR A 148 -6.17 -5.15 -12.60
C TYR A 148 -6.57 -5.24 -14.07
N THR A 149 -5.59 -5.27 -14.98
CA THR A 149 -5.83 -5.50 -16.41
C THR A 149 -6.53 -6.84 -16.64
N ALA A 150 -6.04 -7.94 -16.05
CA ALA A 150 -6.68 -9.25 -16.17
C ALA A 150 -8.13 -9.24 -15.63
N TYR A 151 -8.37 -8.59 -14.49
CA TYR A 151 -9.69 -8.43 -13.88
C TYR A 151 -10.64 -7.66 -14.81
N ILE A 152 -10.22 -6.54 -15.40
CA ILE A 152 -11.06 -5.75 -16.32
C ILE A 152 -11.37 -6.54 -17.58
N LEU A 153 -10.37 -7.21 -18.15
CA LEU A 153 -10.58 -8.05 -19.32
C LEU A 153 -11.59 -9.18 -19.02
N ASN A 154 -11.47 -9.83 -17.86
CA ASN A 154 -12.41 -10.88 -17.45
C ASN A 154 -13.82 -10.32 -17.21
N GLN A 155 -13.94 -9.19 -16.50
CA GLN A 155 -15.19 -8.51 -16.22
C GLN A 155 -15.98 -8.18 -17.50
N TYR A 156 -15.30 -7.85 -18.60
CA TYR A 156 -15.92 -7.48 -19.87
C TYR A 156 -15.85 -8.58 -20.96
N GLY A 157 -15.41 -9.78 -20.62
CA GLY A 157 -15.33 -10.92 -21.55
C GLY A 157 -14.36 -10.71 -22.71
N LEU A 158 -13.22 -10.05 -22.45
CA LEU A 158 -12.19 -9.71 -23.43
C LEU A 158 -10.98 -10.63 -23.29
N THR A 159 -10.49 -11.19 -24.40
CA THR A 159 -9.29 -12.03 -24.40
C THR A 159 -8.02 -11.17 -24.29
N PRO A 160 -7.08 -11.47 -23.37
CA PRO A 160 -5.81 -10.74 -23.27
C PRO A 160 -4.96 -10.84 -24.54
N SER A 161 -4.69 -9.71 -25.18
CA SER A 161 -3.87 -9.63 -26.39
C SER A 161 -3.11 -8.30 -26.46
N ARG A 162 -1.83 -8.38 -26.83
CA ARG A 162 -0.99 -7.21 -27.10
C ARG A 162 -1.57 -6.40 -28.26
N ALA A 163 -1.61 -5.08 -28.13
CA ALA A 163 -2.00 -4.22 -29.24
C ALA A 163 -1.11 -4.37 -30.48
N THR A 164 -1.76 -4.26 -31.63
CA THR A 164 -1.19 -4.17 -32.97
C THR A 164 -1.92 -3.06 -33.73
N ALA A 165 -1.45 -2.73 -34.93
CA ALA A 165 -2.13 -1.79 -35.82
C ALA A 165 -3.58 -2.20 -36.19
N LYS A 166 -3.95 -3.47 -36.05
CA LYS A 166 -5.27 -3.98 -36.45
C LYS A 166 -6.19 -4.28 -35.27
N ALA A 167 -5.64 -4.81 -34.18
CA ALA A 167 -6.41 -5.33 -33.05
C ALA A 167 -5.57 -5.45 -31.77
N GLY A 168 -6.25 -5.63 -30.65
CA GLY A 168 -5.67 -5.90 -29.34
C GLY A 168 -6.64 -5.54 -28.22
N THR A 169 -6.30 -5.90 -26.99
CA THR A 169 -7.07 -5.54 -25.79
C THR A 169 -6.22 -4.93 -24.69
N ILE A 170 -4.89 -4.90 -24.86
CA ILE A 170 -3.94 -4.30 -23.92
C ILE A 170 -3.01 -3.38 -24.71
N TYR A 171 -3.12 -2.08 -24.42
CA TYR A 171 -2.38 -0.99 -25.06
C TYR A 171 -1.54 -0.26 -24.01
N SER A 172 -0.33 0.16 -24.36
CA SER A 172 0.29 1.34 -23.72
C SER A 172 -0.25 2.61 -24.34
N HIS A 173 -0.03 3.76 -23.71
CA HIS A 173 -0.34 5.04 -24.36
C HIS A 173 0.49 5.23 -25.63
N HIS A 174 1.72 4.71 -25.66
CA HIS A 174 2.54 4.70 -26.88
C HIS A 174 1.92 3.89 -28.03
N ASP A 175 1.27 2.75 -27.73
CA ASP A 175 0.54 2.00 -28.77
C ASP A 175 -0.64 2.79 -29.32
N VAL A 176 -1.32 3.56 -28.47
CA VAL A 176 -2.40 4.45 -28.90
C VAL A 176 -1.85 5.50 -29.87
N THR A 177 -0.73 6.15 -29.53
CA THR A 177 -0.03 7.09 -30.43
C THR A 177 0.24 6.44 -31.80
N ASN A 178 0.78 5.22 -31.80
CA ASN A 178 1.23 4.55 -33.03
C ASN A 178 0.09 3.95 -33.87
N TYR A 179 -0.98 3.45 -33.26
CA TYR A 179 -2.02 2.68 -33.95
C TYR A 179 -3.35 3.41 -34.09
N LEU A 180 -3.65 4.37 -33.21
CA LEU A 180 -4.94 5.07 -33.18
C LEU A 180 -4.81 6.58 -33.40
N GLY A 181 -3.67 7.18 -33.03
CA GLY A 181 -3.42 8.62 -33.08
C GLY A 181 -4.25 9.42 -32.08
N GLY A 182 -4.19 10.76 -32.20
CA GLY A 182 -4.91 11.68 -31.30
C GLY A 182 -4.24 11.93 -29.95
N THR A 183 -3.00 11.46 -29.79
CA THR A 183 -2.09 11.69 -28.66
C THR A 183 -0.65 11.47 -29.17
N THR A 184 0.35 11.98 -28.45
CA THR A 184 1.79 11.85 -28.76
C THR A 184 2.59 11.25 -27.61
N HIS A 185 1.90 10.76 -26.59
CA HIS A 185 2.50 10.22 -25.39
C HIS A 185 3.13 8.84 -25.63
N THR A 186 4.15 8.51 -24.83
CA THR A 186 4.97 7.29 -24.98
C THR A 186 4.99 6.41 -23.74
N ASP A 187 4.18 6.73 -22.73
CA ASP A 187 4.10 5.97 -21.49
C ASP A 187 3.49 4.56 -21.66
N PRO A 188 3.87 3.58 -20.82
CA PRO A 188 4.81 3.64 -19.69
C PRO A 188 6.26 3.24 -20.06
N ASP A 189 6.62 3.27 -21.35
CA ASP A 189 7.82 2.60 -21.86
C ASP A 189 9.11 3.04 -21.16
N GLY A 190 9.28 4.37 -20.97
CA GLY A 190 10.48 4.94 -20.35
C GLY A 190 10.61 4.56 -18.87
N TYR A 191 9.52 4.69 -18.13
CA TYR A 191 9.48 4.35 -16.70
C TYR A 191 9.80 2.87 -16.47
N TRP A 192 9.10 1.98 -17.17
CA TRP A 192 9.30 0.54 -17.02
C TRP A 192 10.67 0.06 -17.48
N ALA A 193 11.19 0.57 -18.60
CA ALA A 193 12.53 0.23 -19.07
C ALA A 193 13.59 0.65 -18.05
N THR A 194 13.45 1.86 -17.48
CA THR A 194 14.39 2.42 -16.50
C THR A 194 14.33 1.66 -15.18
N ALA A 195 13.14 1.49 -14.60
CA ALA A 195 12.96 0.77 -13.34
C ALA A 195 13.37 -0.71 -13.44
N GLY A 196 13.03 -1.37 -14.56
CA GLY A 196 13.48 -2.74 -14.85
C GLY A 196 15.02 -2.84 -14.87
N LYS A 197 15.70 -1.97 -15.64
CA LYS A 197 17.18 -1.95 -15.68
C LYS A 197 17.78 -1.69 -14.30
N ASN A 198 17.29 -0.67 -13.60
CA ASN A 198 17.85 -0.24 -12.32
C ASN A 198 17.67 -1.28 -11.21
N TYR A 199 16.53 -1.95 -11.15
CA TYR A 199 16.20 -2.86 -10.04
C TYR A 199 16.44 -4.34 -10.36
N PHE A 200 16.40 -4.73 -11.63
CA PHE A 200 16.46 -6.13 -12.08
C PHE A 200 17.56 -6.40 -13.11
N GLY A 201 18.25 -5.37 -13.60
CA GLY A 201 19.29 -5.52 -14.62
C GLY A 201 18.75 -5.95 -15.98
N GLN A 202 17.46 -5.72 -16.25
CA GLN A 202 16.78 -5.99 -17.53
C GLN A 202 15.61 -5.03 -17.69
N ALA A 203 15.49 -4.36 -18.84
CA ALA A 203 14.35 -3.49 -19.13
C ALA A 203 13.04 -4.28 -19.03
N TYR A 204 12.01 -3.67 -18.43
CA TYR A 204 10.65 -4.23 -18.44
C TYR A 204 9.85 -3.62 -19.59
N THR A 205 9.08 -4.43 -20.30
CA THR A 205 8.39 -4.04 -21.54
C THR A 205 6.90 -4.40 -21.51
N MET A 206 6.12 -3.82 -22.44
CA MET A 206 4.73 -4.21 -22.64
C MET A 206 4.55 -5.71 -22.98
N THR A 207 5.52 -6.33 -23.65
CA THR A 207 5.48 -7.78 -23.92
C THR A 207 5.59 -8.59 -22.63
N ASP A 208 6.48 -8.19 -21.73
CA ASP A 208 6.62 -8.81 -20.41
C ASP A 208 5.33 -8.63 -19.58
N PHE A 209 4.76 -7.42 -19.63
CA PHE A 209 3.51 -7.10 -18.94
C PHE A 209 2.35 -7.95 -19.44
N VAL A 210 2.15 -8.04 -20.76
CA VAL A 210 1.08 -8.86 -21.36
C VAL A 210 1.23 -10.33 -20.98
N THR A 211 2.45 -10.85 -20.92
CA THR A 211 2.73 -12.22 -20.46
C THR A 211 2.24 -12.42 -19.02
N LEU A 212 2.49 -11.45 -18.13
CA LEU A 212 2.02 -11.51 -16.74
C LEU A 212 0.49 -11.38 -16.64
N VAL A 213 -0.13 -10.53 -17.47
CA VAL A 213 -1.60 -10.39 -17.56
C VAL A 213 -2.23 -11.70 -18.00
N GLN A 214 -1.70 -12.36 -19.04
CA GLN A 214 -2.21 -13.64 -19.53
C GLN A 214 -2.18 -14.72 -18.45
N LYS A 215 -1.07 -14.82 -17.70
CA LYS A 215 -0.95 -15.76 -16.56
C LYS A 215 -2.02 -15.50 -15.50
N LYS A 216 -2.25 -14.23 -15.15
CA LYS A 216 -3.26 -13.84 -14.15
C LYS A 216 -4.68 -14.06 -14.65
N TYR A 217 -4.95 -13.73 -15.91
CA TYR A 217 -6.24 -13.97 -16.55
C TYR A 217 -6.60 -15.46 -16.56
N ALA A 218 -5.65 -16.34 -16.90
CA ALA A 218 -5.85 -17.78 -16.82
C ALA A 218 -6.19 -18.25 -15.39
N SER A 219 -5.54 -17.68 -14.36
CA SER A 219 -5.87 -18.01 -12.96
C SER A 219 -7.28 -17.55 -12.52
N LEU A 220 -7.77 -16.44 -13.10
CA LEU A 220 -9.14 -15.97 -12.88
C LEU A 220 -10.16 -16.85 -13.62
N ALA A 221 -9.86 -17.25 -14.85
CA ALA A 221 -10.73 -18.10 -15.67
C ALA A 221 -10.79 -19.56 -15.19
N GLY A 222 -9.73 -20.09 -14.57
CA GLY A 222 -9.70 -21.43 -13.98
C GLY A 222 -10.48 -21.58 -12.68
N SER A 223 -11.24 -20.55 -12.25
CA SER A 223 -12.04 -20.55 -11.02
C SER A 223 -13.52 -20.90 -11.25
N ASP A 224 -13.87 -21.58 -12.34
CA ASP A 224 -15.21 -22.09 -12.58
C ASP A 224 -15.46 -23.41 -11.81
N THR A 225 -16.04 -23.29 -10.61
CA THR A 225 -17.18 -24.10 -10.18
C THR A 225 -18.02 -23.32 -9.18
N SER A 226 -19.26 -23.03 -9.61
CA SER A 226 -20.47 -22.67 -8.85
C SER A 226 -20.87 -21.18 -8.88
N ASP A 227 -21.67 -20.89 -9.90
CA ASP A 227 -22.54 -19.73 -10.07
C ASP A 227 -23.60 -19.64 -8.95
N SER A 228 -23.91 -18.43 -8.51
CA SER A 228 -25.29 -18.01 -8.32
C SER A 228 -25.39 -16.49 -8.24
N SER A 229 -25.79 -15.91 -9.37
CA SER A 229 -26.72 -14.78 -9.43
C SER A 229 -27.76 -14.81 -8.30
N THR A 230 -28.03 -13.67 -7.67
CA THR A 230 -29.41 -13.14 -7.49
C THR A 230 -29.38 -11.71 -6.91
N SER A 231 -30.07 -10.81 -7.59
CA SER A 231 -30.39 -9.45 -7.15
C SER A 231 -31.44 -9.42 -6.02
N SER A 232 -31.16 -8.58 -5.02
CA SER A 232 -32.04 -7.82 -4.11
C SER A 232 -33.51 -8.23 -3.92
N THR A 233 -33.92 -8.50 -2.67
CA THR A 233 -34.94 -7.74 -1.89
C THR A 233 -35.16 -8.35 -0.49
N SER A 234 -35.15 -7.47 0.51
CA SER A 234 -35.70 -7.46 1.88
C SER A 234 -36.16 -8.70 2.66
N SER A 235 -35.71 -8.72 3.94
CA SER A 235 -36.32 -9.23 5.19
C SER A 235 -36.38 -10.74 5.42
N THR A 236 -36.13 -11.36 6.59
CA THR A 236 -35.56 -11.04 7.93
C THR A 236 -35.41 -12.41 8.64
N SER A 237 -34.46 -12.51 9.59
CA SER A 237 -34.29 -13.50 10.69
C SER A 237 -33.09 -14.47 10.51
N ASN A 238 -31.95 -14.13 11.12
CA ASN A 238 -31.52 -14.47 12.49
C ASN A 238 -30.72 -15.78 12.60
N THR A 239 -29.42 -15.66 12.30
CA THR A 239 -28.37 -16.40 13.03
C THR A 239 -27.27 -15.40 13.37
N ALA A 240 -27.26 -14.93 14.62
CA ALA A 240 -26.33 -13.93 15.10
C ALA A 240 -24.94 -14.53 15.31
N THR A 241 -23.90 -13.94 14.71
CA THR A 241 -22.65 -13.56 15.41
C THR A 241 -21.89 -12.47 14.63
N ASN A 242 -22.03 -11.24 15.14
CA ASN A 242 -21.11 -10.10 15.14
C ASN A 242 -20.88 -9.31 13.84
N ALA A 243 -21.74 -8.31 13.66
CA ALA A 243 -21.46 -7.11 12.87
C ALA A 243 -20.08 -6.50 13.21
N VAL A 244 -19.27 -6.19 12.19
CA VAL A 244 -18.07 -5.37 12.38
C VAL A 244 -18.53 -3.95 12.67
N THR A 245 -18.71 -3.64 13.95
CA THR A 245 -18.87 -2.27 14.45
C THR A 245 -17.67 -1.43 13.98
N PRO A 246 -17.86 -0.17 13.56
CA PRO A 246 -16.75 0.73 13.27
C PRO A 246 -15.81 0.80 14.49
N GLN A 247 -14.63 0.19 14.38
CA GLN A 247 -13.71 0.05 15.50
C GLN A 247 -13.16 1.44 15.87
N LYS A 248 -13.57 1.96 17.03
CA LYS A 248 -13.16 3.27 17.52
C LYS A 248 -11.71 3.24 17.97
N ILE A 249 -10.92 4.18 17.45
CA ILE A 249 -9.52 4.38 17.85
C ILE A 249 -9.34 5.75 18.48
N THR A 250 -8.63 5.78 19.60
CA THR A 250 -8.25 7.03 20.27
C THR A 250 -6.77 7.31 20.03
N TYR A 251 -6.48 8.50 19.49
CA TYR A 251 -5.13 8.95 19.23
C TYR A 251 -4.59 9.82 20.35
N TYR A 252 -3.35 9.54 20.75
CA TYR A 252 -2.56 10.33 21.66
C TYR A 252 -1.29 10.77 20.92
N HIS A 253 -1.01 12.07 20.91
CA HIS A 253 0.17 12.64 20.26
C HIS A 253 1.20 13.04 21.32
N GLY A 254 2.45 12.67 21.08
CA GLY A 254 3.59 13.09 21.89
C GLY A 254 4.17 14.43 21.44
N TYR A 255 5.22 14.88 22.09
CA TYR A 255 5.95 16.12 21.80
C TYR A 255 7.05 15.91 20.73
N ASN A 256 6.94 14.84 19.94
CA ASN A 256 7.81 14.47 18.81
C ASN A 256 9.29 14.23 19.16
N ASN A 257 9.59 13.96 20.43
CA ASN A 257 10.97 13.75 20.92
C ASN A 257 11.19 12.35 21.52
N GLU A 258 10.16 11.52 21.51
CA GLU A 258 10.20 10.19 22.07
C GLU A 258 10.83 9.19 21.09
N THR A 259 11.50 8.20 21.67
CA THR A 259 12.21 7.16 20.94
C THR A 259 11.90 5.80 21.51
N ALA A 260 11.90 4.81 20.64
CA ALA A 260 11.84 3.39 20.98
C ALA A 260 12.86 2.62 20.13
N THR A 261 13.06 1.36 20.46
CA THR A 261 13.91 0.46 19.69
C THR A 261 13.05 -0.63 19.08
N LEU A 262 13.29 -0.97 17.81
CA LEU A 262 12.67 -2.13 17.18
C LEU A 262 13.21 -3.43 17.80
N LYS A 263 12.31 -4.32 18.22
CA LYS A 263 12.68 -5.64 18.77
C LYS A 263 13.31 -6.50 17.71
N SER A 264 14.05 -7.54 18.10
CA SER A 264 14.55 -8.56 17.16
C SER A 264 13.43 -9.27 16.40
N ASN A 265 12.26 -9.45 17.01
CA ASN A 265 11.08 -10.09 16.41
C ASN A 265 10.08 -9.10 15.80
N TYR A 266 10.50 -7.87 15.48
CA TYR A 266 9.63 -6.84 14.91
C TYR A 266 8.91 -7.30 13.63
N THR A 267 9.53 -8.18 12.85
CA THR A 267 8.98 -8.76 11.61
C THR A 267 7.81 -9.73 11.83
N LYS A 268 7.57 -10.21 13.07
CA LYS A 268 6.37 -10.99 13.41
C LYS A 268 5.08 -10.19 13.17
N TYR A 269 5.18 -8.86 13.26
CA TYR A 269 4.08 -7.96 12.98
C TYR A 269 4.37 -7.19 11.70
N SER A 270 3.35 -6.64 11.07
CA SER A 270 3.54 -5.81 9.88
C SER A 270 3.54 -4.32 10.24
N VAL A 271 4.20 -3.54 9.37
CA VAL A 271 4.14 -2.08 9.35
C VAL A 271 3.05 -1.62 8.37
N TYR A 272 2.41 -0.49 8.66
CA TYR A 272 1.25 0.04 7.95
C TYR A 272 1.41 1.55 7.71
N ASN A 273 0.63 2.13 6.79
CA ASN A 273 0.55 3.59 6.61
C ASN A 273 -0.36 4.26 7.66
N HIS A 274 -1.26 3.48 8.28
CA HIS A 274 -2.22 3.87 9.29
C HIS A 274 -2.49 2.70 10.24
N VAL A 275 -3.13 2.93 11.38
CA VAL A 275 -3.40 1.85 12.34
C VAL A 275 -4.24 0.75 11.69
N LYS A 276 -3.73 -0.50 11.65
CA LYS A 276 -4.41 -1.65 11.05
C LYS A 276 -5.89 -1.67 11.39
N GLY A 277 -6.77 -1.86 10.40
CA GLY A 277 -8.21 -2.01 10.63
C GLY A 277 -8.98 -0.72 10.90
N THR A 278 -8.37 0.44 10.70
CA THR A 278 -9.10 1.71 10.53
C THR A 278 -9.29 2.02 9.05
N SER A 279 -10.19 2.95 8.71
CA SER A 279 -10.30 3.48 7.34
C SER A 279 -8.93 3.99 6.85
N GLY A 280 -8.61 3.71 5.59
CA GLY A 280 -7.33 4.10 4.96
C GLY A 280 -6.08 3.35 5.44
N ALA A 281 -6.22 2.34 6.32
CA ALA A 281 -5.09 1.54 6.79
C ALA A 281 -4.68 0.45 5.79
N VAL A 282 -3.48 0.62 5.26
CA VAL A 282 -2.81 -0.24 4.28
C VAL A 282 -1.57 -0.85 4.91
N LYS A 283 -1.39 -2.16 4.73
CA LYS A 283 -0.20 -2.89 5.16
C LYS A 283 0.94 -2.57 4.20
N ILE A 284 2.02 -2.00 4.72
CA ILE A 284 3.25 -1.72 3.97
C ILE A 284 4.18 -2.94 3.99
N GLY A 285 4.30 -3.62 5.14
CA GLY A 285 5.26 -4.72 5.31
C GLY A 285 6.70 -4.23 5.46
N TRP A 286 7.52 -4.99 6.20
CA TRP A 286 8.90 -4.56 6.51
C TRP A 286 9.83 -4.66 5.31
N GLN A 287 9.51 -5.56 4.38
CA GLN A 287 10.23 -5.81 3.14
C GLN A 287 10.27 -4.57 2.22
N ALA A 288 9.24 -3.72 2.28
CA ALA A 288 9.14 -2.50 1.48
C ALA A 288 10.00 -1.33 2.00
N LEU A 289 10.58 -1.45 3.20
CA LEU A 289 11.32 -0.37 3.85
C LEU A 289 12.86 -0.53 3.75
N SER A 290 13.38 -1.67 3.26
CA SER A 290 14.81 -2.08 3.16
C SER A 290 15.43 -2.64 4.47
N ALA A 291 16.75 -2.90 4.49
CA ALA A 291 17.47 -3.89 5.33
C ALA A 291 17.17 -3.92 6.84
N ASP A 292 17.44 -5.08 7.45
CA ASP A 292 17.09 -5.45 8.83
C ASP A 292 17.18 -4.30 9.85
N TYR A 293 16.02 -3.97 10.42
CA TYR A 293 15.84 -2.93 11.43
C TYR A 293 15.88 -3.45 12.87
N ALA A 294 16.23 -4.72 13.10
CA ALA A 294 16.39 -5.25 14.45
C ALA A 294 17.34 -4.35 15.27
N GLY A 295 16.89 -3.95 16.46
CA GLY A 295 17.68 -3.10 17.36
C GLY A 295 17.81 -1.64 16.93
N LYS A 296 17.22 -1.21 15.82
CA LYS A 296 17.30 0.19 15.37
C LYS A 296 16.42 1.10 16.23
N LYS A 297 16.95 2.30 16.51
CA LYS A 297 16.21 3.39 17.14
C LYS A 297 15.22 3.99 16.15
N VAL A 298 13.98 4.19 16.59
CA VAL A 298 12.94 4.91 15.87
C VAL A 298 12.42 6.07 16.70
N TYR A 299 11.93 7.10 16.03
CA TYR A 299 11.25 8.24 16.64
C TYR A 299 9.74 7.96 16.69
N VAL A 300 9.10 8.23 17.82
CA VAL A 300 7.67 7.94 18.03
C VAL A 300 6.93 9.23 18.34
N ASP A 301 5.88 9.52 17.59
CA ASP A 301 5.13 10.78 17.72
C ASP A 301 3.63 10.59 17.98
N SER A 302 3.09 9.39 17.74
CA SER A 302 1.69 9.11 17.99
C SER A 302 1.46 7.69 18.49
N ARG A 303 0.43 7.54 19.32
CA ARG A 303 -0.06 6.29 19.88
C ARG A 303 -1.55 6.18 19.62
N GLY A 304 -1.96 5.12 18.93
CA GLY A 304 -3.35 4.77 18.72
C GLY A 304 -3.76 3.62 19.65
N VAL A 305 -4.84 3.80 20.40
CA VAL A 305 -5.40 2.76 21.28
C VAL A 305 -6.80 2.41 20.78
N LYS A 306 -7.01 1.14 20.44
CA LYS A 306 -8.31 0.64 20.00
C LYS A 306 -9.22 0.31 21.17
N SER A 307 -10.52 0.56 21.00
CA SER A 307 -11.59 0.16 21.93
C SER A 307 -12.64 -0.69 21.20
N GLY A 308 -13.14 -1.76 21.84
CA GLY A 308 -14.32 -2.50 21.36
C GLY A 308 -14.07 -3.82 20.60
N GLY A 309 -13.32 -4.77 21.17
CA GLY A 309 -13.38 -6.18 20.74
C GLY A 309 -12.13 -6.77 20.06
N TRP A 310 -11.10 -5.97 19.77
CA TRP A 310 -9.73 -6.45 19.55
C TRP A 310 -8.74 -5.51 20.26
N THR A 311 -8.02 -6.00 21.27
CA THR A 311 -7.06 -5.21 22.05
C THR A 311 -5.76 -4.97 21.29
N GLY A 312 -5.26 -3.74 21.26
CA GLY A 312 -3.93 -3.48 20.72
C GLY A 312 -3.53 -2.00 20.69
N THR A 313 -2.31 -1.72 21.14
CA THR A 313 -1.70 -0.39 21.06
C THR A 313 -0.84 -0.30 19.81
N TRP A 314 -0.96 0.79 19.07
CA TRP A 314 -0.20 1.06 17.86
C TRP A 314 0.60 2.34 18.03
N TYR A 315 1.76 2.41 17.40
CA TYR A 315 2.61 3.58 17.44
C TYR A 315 2.97 4.03 16.03
N ARG A 316 2.98 5.34 15.83
CA ARG A 316 3.52 5.95 14.62
C ARG A 316 5.01 6.20 14.80
N ILE A 317 5.81 5.60 13.93
CA ILE A 317 7.26 5.62 13.94
C ILE A 317 7.81 6.36 12.73
N ARG A 318 9.00 6.91 12.89
CA ARG A 318 9.85 7.45 11.83
C ARG A 318 11.28 6.96 12.06
N PHE A 319 12.01 6.66 10.99
CA PHE A 319 13.43 6.28 11.09
C PHE A 319 14.38 7.48 11.22
N SER A 320 13.88 8.69 10.95
CA SER A 320 14.61 9.95 11.12
C SER A 320 13.75 10.97 11.88
N LYS A 321 14.42 11.93 12.53
CA LYS A 321 13.76 13.04 13.23
C LYS A 321 13.26 14.12 12.26
N ALA A 322 13.69 14.10 11.01
CA ALA A 322 13.33 15.08 9.98
C ALA A 322 11.80 15.25 9.89
N SER A 323 11.35 16.50 9.67
CA SER A 323 9.93 16.85 9.61
C SER A 323 9.19 16.14 8.48
N ASN A 324 9.88 15.91 7.37
CA ASN A 324 9.42 15.18 6.19
C ASN A 324 9.69 13.67 6.26
N ALA A 325 10.25 13.15 7.36
CA ALA A 325 10.56 11.73 7.46
C ALA A 325 9.27 10.89 7.32
N PRO A 326 9.27 9.84 6.49
CA PRO A 326 8.12 8.97 6.31
C PRO A 326 7.59 8.43 7.63
N LYS A 327 6.27 8.36 7.74
CA LYS A 327 5.56 7.96 8.95
C LYS A 327 4.91 6.61 8.73
N TYR A 328 5.11 5.72 9.70
CA TYR A 328 4.61 4.36 9.63
C TYR A 328 3.93 3.96 10.92
N TRP A 329 2.91 3.12 10.87
CA TRP A 329 2.23 2.57 12.03
C TRP A 329 2.63 1.14 12.28
N VAL A 330 3.03 0.84 13.51
CA VAL A 330 3.45 -0.49 13.94
C VAL A 330 2.74 -0.89 15.22
N TYR A 331 2.50 -2.19 15.38
CA TYR A 331 1.93 -2.72 16.60
C TYR A 331 2.90 -2.59 17.77
N SER A 332 2.42 -2.37 19.00
CA SER A 332 3.27 -2.22 20.20
C SER A 332 4.22 -3.40 20.42
N GLY A 333 3.84 -4.58 19.92
CA GLY A 333 4.67 -5.78 19.94
C GLY A 333 6.02 -5.61 19.23
N THR A 334 6.17 -4.67 18.29
CA THR A 334 7.42 -4.43 17.54
C THR A 334 8.42 -3.53 18.27
N LEU A 335 7.98 -2.83 19.32
CA LEU A 335 8.78 -1.78 19.96
C LEU A 335 9.13 -2.13 21.41
N THR A 336 10.36 -1.81 21.79
CA THR A 336 10.80 -1.72 23.18
C THR A 336 11.01 -0.25 23.51
N PHE A 337 10.19 0.28 24.41
CA PHE A 337 10.43 1.59 25.01
C PHE A 337 11.47 1.48 26.13
N PRO A 338 12.21 2.56 26.43
CA PRO A 338 13.07 2.59 27.60
C PRO A 338 12.32 2.19 28.87
N ALA A 339 12.95 1.33 29.69
CA ALA A 339 12.39 0.98 30.99
C ALA A 339 12.34 2.22 31.90
N ILE A 340 11.20 2.41 32.56
CA ILE A 340 10.98 3.48 33.53
C ILE A 340 10.59 2.83 34.85
N LYS A 341 11.39 3.09 35.89
CA LYS A 341 11.08 2.64 37.25
C LYS A 341 10.29 3.74 37.93
N TYR A 342 9.01 3.50 38.18
CA TYR A 342 8.17 4.39 38.96
C TYR A 342 8.19 3.98 40.43
N SER A 343 8.18 4.96 41.31
CA SER A 343 8.01 4.76 42.75
C SER A 343 7.16 5.88 43.32
N ASN A 344 6.54 5.63 44.47
CA ASN A 344 5.95 6.70 45.25
C ASN A 344 7.06 7.67 45.69
N ALA A 345 6.69 8.93 45.86
CA ALA A 345 7.54 9.96 46.43
C ALA A 345 6.69 10.80 47.38
N SER A 346 7.33 11.36 48.39
CA SER A 346 6.73 12.27 49.36
C SER A 346 7.71 13.41 49.63
N GLY A 347 7.19 14.60 49.91
CA GLY A 347 7.99 15.80 50.16
C GLY A 347 7.88 16.83 49.04
N THR A 348 8.82 17.76 48.99
CA THR A 348 8.79 18.91 48.06
C THR A 348 10.07 19.03 47.24
N VAL A 349 9.96 19.55 46.02
CA VAL A 349 11.09 19.99 45.19
C VAL A 349 10.96 21.49 44.87
N LYS A 350 12.07 22.23 44.87
CA LYS A 350 12.08 23.63 44.42
C LYS A 350 12.26 23.66 42.91
N ILE A 351 11.38 24.35 42.20
CA ILE A 351 11.45 24.47 40.74
C ILE A 351 12.48 25.51 40.34
N ALA A 352 13.39 25.15 39.44
CA ALA A 352 14.42 26.05 38.94
C ALA A 352 13.82 27.12 38.02
N ASN A 353 14.38 28.34 38.04
CA ASN A 353 14.04 29.37 37.05
C ASN A 353 14.74 29.09 35.72
N ASN A 354 14.20 28.15 34.94
CA ASN A 354 14.72 27.81 33.63
C ASN A 354 13.60 27.39 32.66
N THR A 355 13.96 27.06 31.43
CA THR A 355 13.02 26.70 30.35
C THR A 355 12.74 25.20 30.27
N THR A 356 13.13 24.42 31.30
CA THR A 356 12.91 22.96 31.32
C THR A 356 11.43 22.66 31.12
N PRO A 357 11.05 21.85 30.13
CA PRO A 357 9.63 21.60 29.89
C PRO A 357 8.99 20.75 30.97
N LEU A 358 7.72 21.05 31.24
CA LEU A 358 6.81 20.23 32.04
C LEU A 358 6.01 19.32 31.13
N TYR A 359 5.72 18.12 31.63
CA TYR A 359 5.12 17.08 30.84
C TYR A 359 3.94 16.39 31.53
N ASN A 360 2.98 15.87 30.78
CA ASN A 360 1.92 15.03 31.35
C ASN A 360 2.38 13.59 31.66
N HIS A 361 3.45 13.13 31.02
CA HIS A 361 4.11 11.84 31.26
C HIS A 361 5.63 11.98 31.20
N VAL A 362 6.37 11.04 31.79
CA VAL A 362 7.83 10.96 31.60
C VAL A 362 8.14 10.74 30.11
N LEU A 363 9.10 11.49 29.57
CA LEU A 363 9.55 11.33 28.18
C LEU A 363 10.02 9.90 27.89
N ASN A 364 9.77 9.41 26.67
CA ASN A 364 9.98 8.02 26.25
C ASN A 364 9.14 6.97 27.01
N SER A 365 8.12 7.37 27.78
CA SER A 365 7.14 6.40 28.28
C SER A 365 6.27 5.86 27.14
N ARG A 366 5.74 4.65 27.32
CA ARG A 366 4.75 4.04 26.41
C ARG A 366 3.45 4.86 26.27
N PHE A 367 3.25 5.87 27.12
CA PHE A 367 2.09 6.73 27.06
C PHE A 367 2.24 7.89 26.09
N LEU A 368 3.48 8.16 25.65
CA LEU A 368 3.90 9.40 25.00
C LEU A 368 3.62 10.62 25.88
N SER A 369 4.34 11.70 25.64
CA SER A 369 4.36 12.84 26.54
C SER A 369 4.13 14.13 25.77
N LYS A 370 3.23 14.97 26.25
CA LYS A 370 2.99 16.31 25.76
C LYS A 370 3.69 17.30 26.66
N LYS A 371 4.31 18.33 26.06
CA LYS A 371 4.72 19.52 26.79
C LYS A 371 3.47 20.25 27.26
N THR A 372 3.34 20.46 28.57
CA THR A 372 2.21 21.14 29.21
C THR A 372 2.59 22.51 29.77
N GLY A 373 3.88 22.84 29.78
CA GLY A 373 4.40 24.11 30.29
C GLY A 373 5.92 24.10 30.40
N THR A 374 6.46 25.02 31.18
CA THR A 374 7.89 25.14 31.48
C THR A 374 8.10 25.40 32.97
N ALA A 375 9.28 25.05 33.47
CA ALA A 375 9.67 25.27 34.87
C ALA A 375 9.54 26.75 35.28
N SER A 376 9.78 27.69 34.36
CA SER A 376 9.59 29.13 34.57
C SER A 376 8.20 29.52 35.10
N THR A 377 7.13 28.78 34.76
CA THR A 377 5.77 29.01 35.28
C THR A 377 5.68 28.84 36.79
N PHE A 378 6.56 28.03 37.38
CA PHE A 378 6.64 27.78 38.81
C PHE A 378 8.01 28.18 39.38
N ALA A 379 8.74 29.08 38.70
CA ALA A 379 10.09 29.46 39.08
C ALA A 379 10.20 29.77 40.57
N ASN A 380 11.18 29.15 41.24
CA ASN A 380 11.48 29.27 42.66
C ASN A 380 10.41 28.79 43.64
N LYS A 381 9.26 28.25 43.17
CA LYS A 381 8.23 27.68 44.02
C LYS A 381 8.63 26.29 44.53
N LYS A 382 8.29 26.00 45.79
CA LYS A 382 8.35 24.64 46.35
C LYS A 382 7.06 23.91 46.00
N MET A 383 7.19 22.80 45.27
CA MET A 383 6.05 22.01 44.81
C MET A 383 6.09 20.64 45.48
N THR A 384 4.95 20.15 45.95
CA THR A 384 4.84 18.79 46.49
C THR A 384 5.04 17.76 45.39
N THR A 385 5.64 16.63 45.75
CA THR A 385 5.82 15.49 44.87
C THR A 385 5.03 14.30 45.41
N ASN A 386 4.41 13.54 44.51
CA ASN A 386 3.70 12.32 44.88
C ASN A 386 4.23 11.07 44.18
N GLN A 387 5.05 11.23 43.14
CA GLN A 387 5.73 10.14 42.46
C GLN A 387 7.12 10.55 41.97
N LYS A 388 7.98 9.54 41.83
CA LYS A 388 9.31 9.64 41.21
C LYS A 388 9.40 8.62 40.08
N ALA A 389 10.19 8.95 39.06
CA ALA A 389 10.55 8.02 38.00
C ALA A 389 12.04 8.09 37.70
N ILE A 390 12.62 6.95 37.33
CA ILE A 390 14.01 6.86 36.87
C ILE A 390 14.01 6.25 35.47
N ILE A 391 14.63 6.96 34.52
CA ILE A 391 14.84 6.52 33.13
C ILE A 391 16.27 6.86 32.71
N LYS A 392 17.05 5.87 32.25
CA LYS A 392 18.45 6.05 31.82
C LYS A 392 19.27 6.95 32.78
N ASN A 393 19.23 6.65 34.07
CA ASN A 393 19.86 7.40 35.17
C ASN A 393 19.35 8.84 35.40
N THR A 394 18.36 9.30 34.65
CA THR A 394 17.70 10.58 34.89
C THR A 394 16.57 10.40 35.89
N THR A 395 16.61 11.14 37.00
CA THR A 395 15.50 11.22 37.95
C THR A 395 14.46 12.23 37.45
N TRP A 396 13.19 11.87 37.61
CA TRP A 396 12.02 12.69 37.31
C TRP A 396 11.11 12.75 38.53
N TYR A 397 10.46 13.89 38.73
CA TYR A 397 9.48 14.11 39.79
C TYR A 397 8.12 14.40 39.18
N ARG A 398 7.06 13.84 39.79
CA ARG A 398 5.69 14.25 39.52
C ARG A 398 5.29 15.28 40.56
N ILE A 399 5.30 16.55 40.16
CA ILE A 399 4.90 17.69 40.98
C ILE A 399 3.39 17.88 40.93
N VAL A 400 2.81 18.32 42.05
CA VAL A 400 1.36 18.51 42.22
C VAL A 400 1.04 20.00 42.36
N ASN A 401 0.05 20.48 41.61
CA ASN A 401 -0.48 21.84 41.69
C ASN A 401 -2.01 21.78 41.73
N GLY A 402 -2.59 21.80 42.93
CA GLY A 402 -4.02 21.54 43.13
C GLY A 402 -4.39 20.15 42.59
N SER A 403 -5.37 20.10 41.68
CA SER A 403 -5.80 18.88 40.99
C SER A 403 -4.91 18.47 39.82
N SER A 404 -3.98 19.34 39.39
CA SER A 404 -3.10 19.08 38.25
C SER A 404 -1.77 18.47 38.68
N THR A 405 -1.20 17.61 37.82
CA THR A 405 0.13 17.04 38.06
C THR A 405 1.01 17.14 36.83
N PHE A 406 2.31 17.35 37.03
CA PHE A 406 3.29 17.47 35.96
C PHE A 406 4.54 16.66 36.25
N TRP A 407 5.10 16.04 35.22
CA TRP A 407 6.42 15.42 35.26
C TRP A 407 7.49 16.42 34.83
N ILE A 408 8.55 16.50 35.62
CA ILE A 408 9.72 17.35 35.35
C ILE A 408 11.00 16.54 35.63
N PRO A 409 12.04 16.60 34.78
CA PRO A 409 13.33 15.99 35.09
C PRO A 409 14.00 16.78 36.22
N ALA A 410 14.86 16.12 37.00
CA ALA A 410 15.56 16.73 38.12
C ALA A 410 16.38 17.99 37.72
N ALA A 411 16.81 18.10 36.45
CA ALA A 411 17.47 19.29 35.90
C ALA A 411 16.56 20.56 35.90
N GLY A 412 15.25 20.38 35.96
CA GLY A 412 14.28 21.47 36.13
C GLY A 412 14.02 21.85 37.59
N THR A 413 14.74 21.24 38.53
CA THR A 413 14.61 21.47 39.98
C THR A 413 15.94 21.91 40.57
N THR A 414 15.90 22.60 41.71
CA THR A 414 17.07 22.84 42.56
C THR A 414 16.90 22.12 43.88
N LYS A 415 18.01 21.96 44.61
CA LYS A 415 17.96 21.57 46.02
C LYS A 415 17.15 22.59 46.83
#